data_AF-A0A3R9RUD9-F1
#
_entry.id   AF-A0A3R9RUD9-F1
#
_cell.length_a   1.000
_cell.length_b   1.000
_cell.length_c   1.000
_cell.angle_alpha   90.00
_cell.angle_beta   90.00
_cell.angle_gamma   90.00
#
_symmetry.space_group_name_H-M   'P 1'
#
loop_
_entity.id
_entity.type
_entity.pdbx_description
1 polymer ?
#
loop_
_entity_poly.entity_id
_entity_poly.type
_entity_poly.pdbx_seq_one_letter_code
_entity_poly.pdbx_strand_id
1 'polypeptide(L)'
;MPDYTSFFLNSSSGVVPLECVEISHPDFTEPFRFVKNDTEGVTVKHESAGPDIQYDYQAMSIQRSTVTNDLDQKLSLTIGDVEDELIKSVVSARRGTNWKVRPTVKWRLYRDDDLTAPMVSLQTLEVASMSKDGSGNCTFDAQAPELNSVRTGEIYDLERFPLLRGMI
;
A
#
# COMPACT_ATOMS: atom_id res chain seq x y z
N MET A 1 3.33 15.68 -12.90
CA MET A 1 3.86 15.90 -11.53
C MET A 1 4.12 17.39 -11.25
N PRO A 2 3.12 18.31 -11.25
CA PRO A 2 3.37 19.72 -10.91
C PRO A 2 3.23 20.02 -9.40
N ASP A 3 2.45 19.21 -8.66
CA ASP A 3 1.89 19.58 -7.35
C ASP A 3 2.86 19.42 -6.16
N TYR A 4 3.63 18.33 -6.14
CA TYR A 4 4.53 18.01 -5.02
C TYR A 4 5.68 19.02 -4.88
N THR A 5 6.31 19.41 -5.98
CA THR A 5 7.38 20.42 -5.97
C THR A 5 6.86 21.82 -5.67
N SER A 6 5.66 22.17 -6.16
CA SER A 6 5.05 23.47 -5.82
C SER A 6 4.69 23.57 -4.35
N PHE A 7 4.37 22.47 -3.68
CA PHE A 7 4.16 22.49 -2.24
C PHE A 7 5.41 22.97 -1.49
N PHE A 8 6.56 22.32 -1.67
CA PHE A 8 7.78 22.73 -0.95
C PHE A 8 8.29 24.12 -1.32
N LEU A 9 7.94 24.62 -2.52
CA LEU A 9 8.42 25.90 -3.01
C LEU A 9 7.47 27.07 -2.70
N ASN A 10 6.15 26.83 -2.62
CA ASN A 10 5.13 27.87 -2.54
C ASN A 10 4.19 27.76 -1.33
N SER A 11 4.27 26.71 -0.52
CA SER A 11 3.40 26.59 0.65
C SER A 11 3.79 27.58 1.74
N SER A 12 2.77 28.06 2.47
CA SER A 12 3.00 28.82 3.70
C SER A 12 3.71 27.93 4.72
N SER A 13 4.59 28.50 5.54
CA SER A 13 5.40 27.78 6.54
C SER A 13 4.59 27.00 7.59
N GLY A 14 3.28 27.22 7.66
CA GLY A 14 2.36 26.51 8.56
C GLY A 14 1.68 25.27 7.97
N VAL A 15 1.83 25.01 6.66
CA VAL A 15 1.13 23.89 6.02
C VAL A 15 1.98 22.63 6.11
N VAL A 16 1.42 21.58 6.72
CA VAL A 16 2.13 20.31 6.99
C VAL A 16 1.64 19.21 6.03
N PRO A 17 2.53 18.32 5.55
CA PRO A 17 2.11 17.15 4.79
C PRO A 17 1.57 16.04 5.72
N LEU A 18 0.38 15.54 5.41
CA LEU A 18 -0.27 14.45 6.15
C LEU A 18 -0.07 13.13 5.41
N GLU A 19 0.72 12.23 5.98
CA GLU A 19 0.94 10.87 5.46
C GLU A 19 -0.16 9.93 5.96
N CYS A 20 -0.97 9.44 5.02
CA CYS A 20 -2.12 8.56 5.28
C CYS A 20 -1.92 7.18 4.64
N VAL A 21 -2.26 6.12 5.36
CA VAL A 21 -2.18 4.74 4.90
C VAL A 21 -3.52 4.03 5.09
N GLU A 22 -3.97 3.34 4.03
CA GLU A 22 -5.16 2.49 4.05
C GLU A 22 -4.73 1.05 3.78
N ILE A 23 -5.03 0.15 4.72
CA ILE A 23 -4.80 -1.29 4.60
C ILE A 23 -6.15 -1.98 4.48
N SER A 24 -6.36 -2.75 3.41
CA SER A 24 -7.64 -3.39 3.14
C SER A 24 -7.50 -4.83 2.66
N HIS A 25 -8.47 -5.67 3.01
CA HIS A 25 -8.58 -7.04 2.56
C HIS A 25 -10.07 -7.43 2.52
N PRO A 26 -10.52 -8.30 1.58
CA PRO A 26 -11.93 -8.71 1.50
C PRO A 26 -12.50 -9.36 2.77
N ASP A 27 -11.63 -10.02 3.55
CA ASP A 27 -12.01 -10.67 4.81
C ASP A 27 -11.90 -9.74 6.05
N PHE A 28 -11.54 -8.48 5.89
CA PHE A 28 -11.59 -7.51 6.99
C PHE A 28 -13.01 -6.97 7.15
N THR A 29 -13.43 -6.72 8.39
CA THR A 29 -14.72 -6.08 8.67
C THR A 29 -14.78 -4.69 8.05
N GLU A 30 -13.71 -3.93 8.21
CA GLU A 30 -13.52 -2.58 7.67
C GLU A 30 -12.04 -2.37 7.31
N PRO A 31 -11.71 -1.48 6.35
CA PRO A 31 -10.33 -1.14 6.06
C PRO A 31 -9.70 -0.35 7.21
N PHE A 32 -8.46 -0.69 7.57
CA PHE A 32 -7.70 0.05 8.56
C PHE A 32 -7.13 1.31 7.92
N ARG A 33 -7.41 2.48 8.49
CA ARG A 33 -7.03 3.78 7.95
C ARG A 33 -6.30 4.58 9.02
N PHE A 34 -5.03 4.88 8.76
CA PHE A 34 -4.18 5.52 9.74
C PHE A 34 -3.46 6.76 9.19
N VAL A 35 -3.36 7.79 10.02
CA VAL A 35 -2.54 8.98 9.78
C VAL A 35 -1.35 9.00 10.72
N LYS A 36 -0.18 9.33 10.18
CA LYS A 36 1.09 9.33 10.93
C LYS A 36 1.34 10.62 11.71
N ASN A 37 0.93 11.76 11.15
CA ASN A 37 1.45 13.07 11.54
C ASN A 37 0.43 13.95 12.30
N ASP A 38 -0.80 13.48 12.48
CA ASP A 38 -1.87 14.22 13.17
C ASP A 38 -2.43 13.36 14.30
N THR A 39 -2.28 13.82 15.54
CA THR A 39 -2.71 13.08 16.74
C THR A 39 -4.21 13.09 16.97
N GLU A 40 -4.95 14.01 16.37
CA GLU A 40 -6.41 14.08 16.47
C GLU A 40 -7.10 13.23 15.39
N GLY A 41 -6.31 12.65 14.47
CA GLY A 41 -6.83 12.02 13.26
C GLY A 41 -7.18 13.06 12.20
N VAL A 42 -7.57 12.60 11.01
CA VAL A 42 -7.94 13.50 9.91
C VAL A 42 -9.09 12.94 9.09
N THR A 43 -9.98 13.82 8.65
CA THR A 43 -11.04 13.48 7.69
C THR A 43 -10.68 14.01 6.31
N VAL A 44 -10.51 13.11 5.34
CA VAL A 44 -10.06 13.44 3.98
C VAL A 44 -11.03 12.90 2.93
N LYS A 45 -10.92 13.44 1.71
CA LYS A 45 -11.55 12.86 0.52
C LYS A 45 -10.47 12.32 -0.41
N HIS A 46 -10.71 11.13 -0.97
CA HIS A 46 -9.80 10.56 -1.97
C HIS A 46 -9.95 11.21 -3.34
N GLU A 47 -11.13 11.74 -3.61
CA GLU A 47 -11.49 12.46 -4.83
C GLU A 47 -12.41 13.62 -4.43
N SER A 48 -12.36 14.75 -5.14
CA SER A 48 -13.07 15.98 -4.74
C SER A 48 -14.58 15.80 -4.53
N ALA A 49 -15.22 14.93 -5.31
CA ALA A 49 -16.65 14.59 -5.20
C ALA A 49 -16.93 13.33 -4.35
N GLY A 50 -15.93 12.80 -3.66
CA GLY A 50 -16.02 11.58 -2.87
C GLY A 50 -16.62 11.79 -1.47
N PRO A 51 -16.92 10.69 -0.76
CA PRO A 51 -17.32 10.72 0.64
C PRO A 51 -16.17 11.19 1.54
N ASP A 52 -16.52 11.72 2.70
CA ASP A 52 -15.58 12.00 3.78
C ASP A 52 -15.10 10.69 4.40
N ILE A 53 -13.78 10.54 4.53
CA ILE A 53 -13.13 9.33 5.02
C ILE A 53 -12.25 9.69 6.21
N GLN A 54 -12.58 9.12 7.36
CA GLN A 54 -11.81 9.29 8.59
C GLN A 54 -10.57 8.39 8.61
N TYR A 55 -9.45 8.96 9.06
CA TYR A 55 -8.19 8.30 9.35
C TYR A 55 -7.86 8.57 10.82
N ASP A 56 -7.57 7.51 11.56
CA ASP A 56 -7.24 7.63 12.98
C ASP A 56 -5.72 7.73 13.17
N TYR A 57 -5.30 8.47 14.19
CA TYR A 57 -3.88 8.59 14.48
C TYR A 57 -3.29 7.24 14.89
N GLN A 58 -2.17 6.86 14.28
CA GLN A 58 -1.38 5.74 14.76
C GLN A 58 0.11 6.04 14.63
N ALA A 59 0.87 5.76 15.69
CA ALA A 59 2.31 5.89 15.64
C ALA A 59 2.88 4.86 14.65
N MET A 60 3.52 5.36 13.58
CA MET A 60 4.08 4.53 12.52
C MET A 60 5.34 5.10 11.88
N SER A 61 6.14 4.21 11.31
CA SER A 61 7.27 4.53 10.44
C SER A 61 6.94 4.10 9.02
N ILE A 62 7.19 4.97 8.05
CA ILE A 62 6.94 4.71 6.62
C ILE A 62 8.24 4.92 5.87
N GLN A 63 8.74 3.86 5.23
CA GLN A 63 9.91 3.86 4.39
C GLN A 63 9.50 3.57 2.94
N ARG A 64 9.75 4.54 2.05
CA ARG A 64 9.42 4.45 0.63
C ARG A 64 10.70 4.31 -0.18
N SER A 65 10.71 3.41 -1.16
CA SER A 65 11.77 3.41 -2.17
C SER A 65 11.64 4.66 -3.05
N THR A 66 12.73 5.43 -3.18
CA THR A 66 12.78 6.71 -3.90
C THR A 66 12.78 6.57 -5.42
N VAL A 67 12.86 5.35 -5.96
CA VAL A 67 12.96 5.12 -7.40
C VAL A 67 11.57 5.07 -8.01
N THR A 68 11.07 6.24 -8.42
CA THR A 68 9.75 6.39 -9.06
C THR A 68 9.69 5.83 -10.49
N ASN A 69 10.86 5.55 -11.09
CA ASN A 69 10.99 5.12 -12.48
C ASN A 69 11.13 3.60 -12.65
N ASP A 70 11.03 2.85 -11.56
CA ASP A 70 11.02 1.39 -11.57
C ASP A 70 9.59 0.89 -11.32
N LEU A 71 9.19 -0.16 -12.04
CA LEU A 71 7.92 -0.85 -11.76
C LEU A 71 7.93 -1.47 -10.35
N ASP A 72 9.12 -1.65 -9.76
CA ASP A 72 9.36 -2.22 -8.44
C ASP A 72 9.16 -1.20 -7.29
N GLN A 73 7.96 -0.62 -7.20
CA GLN A 73 7.60 0.19 -6.04
C GLN A 73 7.52 -0.67 -4.78
N LYS A 74 8.28 -0.28 -3.75
CA LYS A 74 8.31 -0.92 -2.43
C LYS A 74 8.03 0.09 -1.33
N LEU A 75 7.22 -0.34 -0.36
CA LEU A 75 6.81 0.40 0.82
C LEU A 75 6.99 -0.50 2.04
N SER A 76 7.84 -0.10 2.97
CA SER A 76 7.95 -0.76 4.27
C SER A 76 7.28 0.12 5.33
N LEU A 77 6.38 -0.47 6.09
CA LEU A 77 5.49 0.21 7.04
C LEU A 77 5.58 -0.50 8.38
N THR A 78 5.94 0.22 9.44
CA THR A 78 5.93 -0.29 10.82
C THR A 78 4.88 0.45 11.62
N ILE A 79 3.87 -0.25 12.13
CA ILE A 79 2.77 0.30 12.93
C ILE A 79 2.85 -0.28 14.34
N GLY A 80 2.71 0.56 15.37
CA GLY A 80 2.54 0.07 16.74
C GLY A 80 1.15 -0.53 16.94
N ASP A 81 0.98 -1.84 16.85
CA ASP A 81 -0.31 -2.52 16.95
C ASP A 81 -0.49 -3.07 18.37
N VAL A 82 -0.77 -2.18 19.33
CA VAL A 82 -0.79 -2.51 20.77
C VAL A 82 -1.94 -3.45 21.14
N GLU A 83 -3.09 -3.34 20.48
CA GLU A 83 -4.30 -4.13 20.77
C GLU A 83 -4.42 -5.43 19.95
N ASP A 84 -3.42 -5.67 19.09
CA ASP A 84 -3.32 -6.78 18.15
C ASP A 84 -4.47 -6.85 17.11
N GLU A 85 -5.29 -5.80 16.94
CA GLU A 85 -6.45 -5.85 16.05
C GLU A 85 -6.05 -6.05 14.59
N LEU A 86 -5.00 -5.35 14.16
CA LEU A 86 -4.50 -5.43 12.79
C LEU A 86 -3.90 -6.81 12.51
N ILE A 87 -3.03 -7.30 13.40
CA ILE A 87 -2.40 -8.62 13.22
C ILE A 87 -3.43 -9.75 13.28
N LYS A 88 -4.42 -9.68 14.19
CA LYS A 88 -5.49 -10.68 14.30
C LYS A 88 -6.33 -10.71 13.02
N SER A 89 -6.66 -9.55 12.45
CA SER A 89 -7.41 -9.45 11.20
C SER A 89 -6.66 -10.08 10.03
N VAL A 90 -5.35 -9.83 9.91
CA VAL A 90 -4.52 -10.44 8.85
C VAL A 90 -4.38 -11.96 9.05
N VAL A 91 -4.18 -12.43 10.29
CA VAL A 91 -4.10 -13.87 10.59
C VAL A 91 -5.44 -14.57 10.32
N SER A 92 -6.56 -13.92 10.65
CA SER A 92 -7.91 -14.41 10.35
C SER A 92 -8.14 -14.52 8.84
N ALA A 93 -7.77 -13.48 8.07
CA ALA A 93 -7.86 -13.48 6.61
C ALA A 93 -7.09 -14.64 5.97
N ARG A 94 -5.92 -15.02 6.51
CA ARG A 94 -5.16 -16.19 6.03
C ARG A 94 -5.85 -17.53 6.28
N ARG A 95 -6.85 -17.58 7.15
CA ARG A 95 -7.67 -18.77 7.44
C ARG A 95 -9.07 -18.68 6.84
N GLY A 96 -9.40 -17.54 6.21
CA GLY A 96 -10.72 -17.24 5.68
C GLY A 96 -10.96 -17.76 4.27
N THR A 97 -12.09 -17.34 3.70
CA THR A 97 -12.51 -17.69 2.34
C THR A 97 -11.51 -17.19 1.29
N ASN A 98 -10.92 -16.01 1.51
CA ASN A 98 -10.02 -15.36 0.57
C ASN A 98 -8.55 -15.53 0.93
N TRP A 99 -8.17 -16.67 1.53
CA TRP A 99 -6.79 -16.93 2.01
C TRP A 99 -5.67 -16.75 0.97
N LYS A 100 -5.99 -16.84 -0.34
CA LYS A 100 -5.03 -16.62 -1.44
C LYS A 100 -4.79 -15.14 -1.75
N VAL A 101 -5.72 -14.28 -1.36
CA VAL A 101 -5.64 -12.84 -1.60
C VAL A 101 -4.73 -12.24 -0.54
N ARG A 102 -3.81 -11.38 -0.97
CA ARG A 102 -2.94 -10.64 -0.05
C ARG A 102 -3.62 -9.33 0.36
N PRO A 103 -3.44 -8.86 1.61
CA PRO A 103 -3.87 -7.52 1.98
C PRO A 103 -3.24 -6.48 1.06
N THR A 104 -3.99 -5.42 0.76
CA THR A 104 -3.54 -4.32 -0.09
C THR A 104 -3.28 -3.08 0.75
N VAL A 105 -2.28 -2.30 0.35
CA VAL A 105 -1.88 -1.05 1.01
C VAL A 105 -1.94 0.08 0.00
N LYS A 106 -2.61 1.17 0.37
CA LYS A 106 -2.62 2.42 -0.38
C LYS A 106 -2.03 3.52 0.49
N TRP A 107 -1.04 4.21 -0.06
CA TRP A 107 -0.41 5.36 0.59
C TRP A 107 -0.82 6.64 -0.13
N ARG A 108 -1.18 7.67 0.64
CA ARG A 108 -1.61 8.97 0.13
C ARG A 108 -0.99 10.08 0.98
N LEU A 109 -0.61 11.17 0.32
CA LEU A 109 -0.11 12.39 0.94
C LEU A 109 -1.12 13.51 0.72
N TYR A 110 -1.57 14.12 1.81
CA TYR A 110 -2.46 15.27 1.77
C TYR A 110 -1.74 16.52 2.23
N ARG A 111 -2.36 17.65 1.88
CA ARG A 111 -1.99 18.96 2.38
C ARG A 111 -2.95 19.31 3.52
N ASP A 112 -2.44 19.77 4.65
CA ASP A 112 -3.28 20.09 5.81
C ASP A 112 -4.39 21.12 5.53
N ASP A 113 -4.16 22.06 4.61
CA ASP A 113 -5.14 23.07 4.18
C ASP A 113 -6.05 22.63 3.01
N ASP A 114 -5.74 21.50 2.35
CA ASP A 114 -6.59 20.92 1.29
C ASP A 114 -6.67 19.40 1.43
N LEU A 115 -7.74 18.97 2.10
CA LEU A 115 -8.06 17.56 2.35
C LEU A 115 -9.02 16.99 1.30
N THR A 116 -9.31 17.73 0.22
CA THR A 116 -10.29 17.32 -0.79
C THR A 116 -9.73 16.35 -1.83
N ALA A 117 -8.41 16.29 -1.97
CA ALA A 117 -7.70 15.34 -2.83
C ALA A 117 -6.25 15.13 -2.35
N PRO A 118 -5.67 13.93 -2.59
CA PRO A 118 -4.26 13.69 -2.28
C PRO A 118 -3.34 14.40 -3.27
N MET A 119 -2.31 15.06 -2.76
CA MET A 119 -1.23 15.64 -3.58
C MET A 119 -0.41 14.58 -4.30
N VAL A 120 -0.16 13.46 -3.61
CA VAL A 120 0.58 12.31 -4.14
C VAL A 120 -0.09 11.04 -3.65
N SER A 121 -0.27 10.10 -4.56
CA SER A 121 -0.69 8.73 -4.24
C SER A 121 0.26 7.75 -4.90
N LEU A 122 0.50 6.62 -4.24
CA LEU A 122 1.15 5.47 -4.86
C LEU A 122 0.11 4.57 -5.52
N GLN A 123 0.56 3.72 -6.44
CA GLN A 123 -0.29 2.63 -6.91
C GLN A 123 -0.67 1.72 -5.73
N THR A 124 -1.75 0.95 -5.90
CA THR A 124 -2.12 -0.04 -4.88
C THR A 124 -1.04 -1.11 -4.80
N LEU A 125 -0.48 -1.31 -3.60
CA LEU A 125 0.55 -2.31 -3.32
C LEU A 125 -0.05 -3.52 -2.61
N GLU A 126 0.56 -4.68 -2.77
CA GLU A 126 0.20 -5.90 -2.04
C GLU A 126 1.22 -6.18 -0.94
N VAL A 127 0.75 -6.60 0.24
CA VAL A 127 1.61 -7.01 1.35
C VAL A 127 2.30 -8.33 1.00
N ALA A 128 3.62 -8.28 0.78
CA ALA A 128 4.45 -9.45 0.49
C ALA A 128 4.89 -10.18 1.76
N SER A 129 5.35 -9.43 2.76
CA SER A 129 5.75 -9.94 4.06
C SER A 129 5.14 -9.13 5.20
N MET A 130 4.92 -9.82 6.32
CA MET A 130 4.43 -9.23 7.56
C MET A 130 5.10 -9.94 8.74
N SER A 131 5.53 -9.16 9.71
CA SER A 131 6.12 -9.66 10.96
C SER A 131 5.66 -8.80 12.13
N LYS A 132 5.47 -9.40 13.30
CA LYS A 132 5.21 -8.70 14.56
C LYS A 132 6.33 -8.98 15.55
N ASP A 133 6.86 -7.93 16.18
CA ASP A 133 7.87 -8.06 17.23
C ASP A 133 7.22 -8.24 18.62
N GLY A 134 8.03 -8.64 19.61
CA GLY A 134 7.58 -8.77 21.01
C GLY A 134 7.30 -7.44 21.71
N SER A 135 7.56 -6.31 21.05
CA SER A 135 7.27 -4.95 21.54
C SER A 135 5.91 -4.44 21.04
N GLY A 136 5.20 -5.22 20.21
CA GLY A 136 3.88 -4.86 19.68
C GLY A 136 3.92 -4.16 18.33
N ASN A 137 5.09 -3.99 17.70
CA ASN A 137 5.18 -3.38 16.38
C ASN A 137 4.93 -4.42 15.28
N CYS A 138 4.03 -4.09 14.37
CA CYS A 138 3.75 -4.83 13.15
C CYS A 138 4.45 -4.16 11.98
N THR A 139 5.39 -4.87 11.35
CA THR A 139 6.05 -4.42 10.12
C THR A 139 5.46 -5.15 8.92
N PHE A 140 5.15 -4.38 7.88
CA PHE A 140 4.59 -4.80 6.61
C PHE A 140 5.51 -4.35 5.49
N ASP A 141 5.89 -5.26 4.60
CA ASP A 141 6.53 -4.89 3.34
C ASP A 141 5.52 -5.10 2.22
N ALA A 142 5.16 -4.01 1.57
CA ALA A 142 4.26 -3.99 0.43
C ALA A 142 5.03 -3.69 -0.86
N GLN A 143 4.68 -4.38 -1.93
CA GLN A 143 5.27 -4.20 -3.25
C GLN A 143 4.20 -4.13 -4.33
N ALA A 144 4.56 -3.65 -5.51
CA ALA A 144 3.67 -3.66 -6.66
C ALA A 144 3.15 -5.09 -6.93
N PRO A 145 1.88 -5.26 -7.33
CA PRO A 145 1.36 -6.56 -7.70
C PRO A 145 2.21 -7.13 -8.85
N GLU A 146 2.67 -8.37 -8.70
CA GLU A 146 3.48 -9.03 -9.73
C GLU A 146 2.61 -9.32 -10.96
N LEU A 147 2.54 -8.38 -11.90
CA LEU A 147 1.70 -8.49 -13.09
C LEU A 147 2.19 -9.57 -14.10
N ASN A 148 3.34 -10.21 -13.87
CA ASN A 148 4.01 -11.07 -14.86
C ASN A 148 4.76 -12.29 -14.27
N SER A 149 4.20 -12.96 -13.24
CA SER A 149 4.78 -14.25 -12.78
C SER A 149 4.22 -15.47 -13.56
N VAL A 150 3.38 -15.25 -14.58
CA VAL A 150 2.93 -16.33 -15.46
C VAL A 150 3.85 -16.37 -16.66
N ARG A 151 4.74 -17.38 -16.70
CA ARG A 151 5.42 -17.78 -17.92
C ARG A 151 4.36 -18.24 -18.93
N THR A 152 3.79 -17.30 -19.67
CA THR A 152 2.84 -17.56 -20.79
C THR A 152 3.55 -18.01 -22.06
N GLY A 153 4.87 -18.21 -22.01
CA GLY A 153 5.62 -18.87 -23.07
C GLY A 153 5.22 -20.34 -23.15
N GLU A 154 4.64 -20.75 -24.28
CA GLU A 154 4.56 -22.17 -24.61
C GLU A 154 5.98 -22.73 -24.74
N ILE A 155 6.26 -23.81 -24.01
CA ILE A 155 7.52 -24.55 -24.16
C ILE A 155 7.42 -25.33 -25.49
N TYR A 156 8.26 -24.97 -26.45
CA TYR A 156 8.43 -25.73 -27.68
C TYR A 156 9.18 -27.02 -27.36
N ASP A 157 8.43 -28.09 -27.12
CA ASP A 157 8.98 -29.44 -26.96
C ASP A 157 8.91 -30.21 -28.29
N LEU A 158 9.91 -31.06 -28.54
CA LEU A 158 9.98 -31.98 -29.69
C LEU A 158 8.82 -32.98 -29.69
N GLU A 159 8.21 -33.24 -28.54
CA GLU A 159 7.00 -34.08 -28.44
C GLU A 159 5.75 -33.38 -29.01
N ARG A 160 5.62 -32.07 -28.78
CA ARG A 160 4.45 -31.28 -29.19
C ARG A 160 4.61 -30.70 -30.60
N PHE A 161 5.84 -30.50 -31.06
CA PHE A 161 6.16 -30.01 -32.40
C PHE A 161 7.18 -30.93 -33.10
N PRO A 162 6.74 -32.07 -33.67
CA PRO A 162 7.63 -33.06 -34.31
C PRO A 162 8.47 -32.52 -35.47
N LEU A 163 8.02 -31.42 -36.09
CA LEU A 163 8.71 -30.74 -37.21
C LEU A 163 10.06 -30.12 -36.80
N LEU A 164 10.27 -29.85 -35.51
CA LEU A 164 11.54 -29.34 -34.99
C LEU A 164 12.68 -30.38 -35.06
N ARG A 165 12.36 -31.67 -35.22
CA ARG A 165 13.37 -32.74 -35.42
C ARG A 165 14.08 -32.68 -36.77
N GLY A 166 13.53 -31.96 -37.75
CA GLY A 166 14.11 -31.86 -39.10
C GLY A 166 15.13 -30.74 -39.27
N MET A 167 15.44 -29.97 -38.22
CA MET A 167 16.28 -28.77 -38.27
C MET A 167 17.55 -28.85 -37.40
N ILE A 168 17.83 -30.01 -36.78
CA ILE A 168 19.03 -30.31 -35.99
C ILE A 168 19.80 -31.45 -36.66
#